data_AF-A0A2P5KXR0-F1
#
_entry.id   AF-A0A2P5KXR0-F1
#
_cell.length_a   1.000
_cell.length_b   1.000
_cell.length_c   1.000
_cell.angle_alpha   90.00
_cell.angle_beta   90.00
_cell.angle_gamma   90.00
#
_symmetry.space_group_name_H-M   'P 1'
#
loop_
_entity.id
_entity.type
_entity.pdbx_description
1 polymer ?
#
loop_
_entity_poly.entity_id
_entity_poly.type
_entity_poly.pdbx_seq_one_letter_code
_entity_poly.pdbx_strand_id
1 'polypeptide(L)'
;MEYGARCMAARGDVGRSDRFAAKTGDAWPTVAAAALILSTALPLRAEVHYREQVETFEIGIRDGTPEDIWTAIRRYGPLVQGKHAVGSASGQLNWSDLSIARRGGDCRLERHTVGVTVVMTLPEWWRAGRAPDDQRTYWQCIERTVTVHERRHAEIWRETAHAIDRALGRLDDWTPCNELRAAISTTANRLYQEGASRQRAFDDEDGRRRRYQQCPTPAAAADARTRASPTTSGRLGERDRETEAENAAEGNPLAELGAAAATILAIIVAVAGYAIALVAVMALANRRARLPGRPEAD
;
A
#
# COMPACT_ATOMS: atom_id res chain seq x y z
N MET A 1 13.89 -68.38 -3.73
CA MET A 1 14.34 -69.71 -3.28
C MET A 1 13.78 -69.91 -1.89
N GLU A 2 12.80 -70.80 -1.80
CA GLU A 2 12.16 -71.27 -0.58
C GLU A 2 13.17 -71.93 0.37
N TYR A 3 12.95 -71.79 1.67
CA TYR A 3 13.15 -72.89 2.62
C TYR A 3 12.10 -72.76 3.72
N GLY A 4 11.20 -73.74 3.78
CA GLY A 4 10.21 -73.89 4.83
C GLY A 4 10.71 -74.75 5.98
N ALA A 5 10.03 -74.64 7.13
CA ALA A 5 9.90 -75.72 8.09
C ALA A 5 8.56 -75.56 8.85
N ARG A 6 7.70 -76.58 8.70
CA ARG A 6 6.52 -76.86 9.50
C ARG A 6 6.90 -77.83 10.63
N CYS A 7 6.22 -77.74 11.78
CA CYS A 7 5.77 -78.87 12.62
C CYS A 7 4.79 -78.33 13.70
N MET A 8 3.51 -78.71 13.65
CA MET A 8 2.77 -79.62 14.57
C MET A 8 2.62 -79.07 16.02
N ALA A 9 1.45 -78.74 16.60
CA ALA A 9 0.10 -79.34 16.72
C ALA A 9 -0.16 -79.92 18.13
N ALA A 10 -1.14 -79.36 18.86
CA ALA A 10 -2.00 -79.97 19.90
C ALA A 10 -3.09 -78.93 20.26
N ARG A 11 -4.41 -79.09 19.96
CA ARG A 11 -5.48 -79.82 20.69
C ARG A 11 -5.46 -79.54 22.21
N GLY A 12 -6.50 -79.18 22.96
CA GLY A 12 -7.98 -78.99 22.87
C GLY A 12 -8.35 -78.04 24.06
N ASP A 13 -9.55 -77.51 24.33
CA ASP A 13 -10.92 -78.01 24.40
C ASP A 13 -11.84 -76.75 24.40
N VAL A 14 -12.88 -76.67 23.58
CA VAL A 14 -14.30 -76.94 23.91
C VAL A 14 -14.80 -76.27 25.21
N GLY A 15 -15.54 -75.18 25.02
CA GLY A 15 -16.36 -74.55 26.04
C GLY A 15 -17.45 -73.69 25.38
N ARG A 16 -18.47 -74.36 24.85
CA ARG A 16 -19.70 -73.75 24.31
C ARG A 16 -20.71 -73.64 25.45
N SER A 17 -21.20 -72.43 25.72
CA SER A 17 -22.57 -72.25 26.20
C SER A 17 -23.13 -70.92 25.69
N ASP A 18 -24.43 -70.98 25.44
CA ASP A 18 -25.20 -70.19 24.51
C ASP A 18 -25.65 -68.81 25.02
N ARG A 19 -25.77 -67.89 24.06
CA ARG A 19 -26.86 -66.91 23.84
C ARG A 19 -27.35 -66.09 25.05
N PHE A 20 -27.11 -64.77 24.96
CA PHE A 20 -28.19 -63.79 25.08
C PHE A 20 -28.01 -62.69 24.05
N ALA A 21 -29.09 -62.44 23.31
CA ALA A 21 -29.19 -61.38 22.33
C ALA A 21 -29.65 -60.07 22.98
N ALA A 22 -29.28 -58.99 22.31
CA ALA A 22 -30.05 -57.75 22.11
C ALA A 22 -29.61 -56.48 22.86
N LYS A 23 -29.45 -55.46 21.99
CA LYS A 23 -29.83 -54.03 22.12
C LYS A 23 -28.86 -53.06 22.82
N THR A 24 -28.14 -52.35 21.96
CA THR A 24 -28.11 -50.87 21.83
C THR A 24 -28.43 -50.03 23.07
N GLY A 25 -27.49 -49.14 23.42
CA GLY A 25 -27.74 -47.96 24.23
C GLY A 25 -26.44 -47.22 24.57
N ASP A 26 -26.14 -46.20 23.77
CA ASP A 26 -25.70 -44.85 24.20
C ASP A 26 -24.44 -44.73 25.09
N ALA A 27 -23.29 -44.37 24.51
CA ALA A 27 -22.86 -42.99 24.22
C ALA A 27 -22.10 -42.32 25.37
N TRP A 28 -20.77 -42.41 25.36
CA TRP A 28 -19.86 -41.35 25.82
C TRP A 28 -18.63 -41.35 24.90
N PRO A 29 -18.51 -40.41 23.94
CA PRO A 29 -17.27 -40.31 23.17
C PRO A 29 -16.22 -39.62 24.04
N THR A 30 -15.11 -40.31 24.26
CA THR A 30 -13.83 -39.68 24.63
C THR A 30 -13.46 -38.68 23.54
N VAL A 31 -13.76 -37.40 23.74
CA VAL A 31 -13.23 -36.33 22.89
C VAL A 31 -11.78 -36.10 23.32
N ALA A 32 -10.86 -36.83 22.70
CA ALA A 32 -9.46 -36.46 22.68
C ALA A 32 -9.33 -35.15 21.88
N ALA A 33 -9.29 -34.01 22.58
CA ALA A 33 -8.99 -32.73 21.99
C ALA A 33 -7.51 -32.70 21.58
N ALA A 34 -7.21 -33.07 20.35
CA ALA A 34 -5.92 -32.82 19.73
C ALA A 34 -5.75 -31.30 19.58
N ALA A 35 -5.01 -30.67 20.49
CA ALA A 35 -4.54 -29.31 20.33
C ALA A 35 -3.48 -29.28 19.22
N LEU A 36 -3.93 -29.10 17.98
CA LEU A 36 -3.05 -28.69 16.88
C LEU A 36 -2.52 -27.30 17.24
N ILE A 37 -1.33 -27.23 17.84
CA ILE A 37 -0.55 -26.00 17.89
C ILE A 37 -0.15 -25.73 16.45
N LEU A 38 -0.98 -24.95 15.75
CA LEU A 38 -0.63 -24.37 14.47
C LEU A 38 0.51 -23.39 14.76
N SER A 39 1.75 -23.88 14.69
CA SER A 39 2.96 -23.05 14.63
C SER A 39 2.80 -22.15 13.41
N THR A 40 2.18 -20.99 13.59
CA THR A 40 2.26 -19.92 12.62
C THR A 40 3.74 -19.57 12.56
N ALA A 41 4.43 -20.04 11.51
CA ALA A 41 5.72 -19.52 11.14
C ALA A 41 5.52 -18.01 11.02
N LEU A 42 5.96 -17.26 12.03
CA LEU A 42 6.03 -15.82 11.94
C LEU A 42 6.90 -15.57 10.71
N PRO A 43 6.38 -14.94 9.64
CA PRO A 43 7.22 -14.62 8.51
C PRO A 43 8.39 -13.80 9.08
N LEU A 44 9.61 -14.20 8.72
CA LEU A 44 10.79 -13.34 8.88
C LEU A 44 10.34 -11.96 8.39
N ARG A 45 10.20 -11.01 9.32
CA ARG A 45 9.65 -9.71 8.96
C ARG A 45 10.66 -9.10 8.01
N ALA A 46 10.21 -8.95 6.76
CA ALA A 46 10.69 -7.96 5.82
C ALA A 46 10.95 -6.65 6.59
N GLU A 47 12.20 -6.36 6.92
CA GLU A 47 12.58 -5.17 7.67
C GLU A 47 13.07 -4.13 6.68
N VAL A 48 12.09 -3.45 6.08
CA VAL A 48 12.36 -2.26 5.26
C VAL A 48 12.31 -1.03 6.16
N HIS A 49 13.45 -0.35 6.29
CA HIS A 49 13.51 0.94 6.97
C HIS A 49 13.34 2.06 5.95
N TYR A 50 12.16 2.69 5.97
CA TYR A 50 11.84 3.83 5.12
C TYR A 50 11.95 5.14 5.91
N ARG A 51 12.69 6.10 5.35
CA ARG A 51 12.77 7.48 5.84
C ARG A 51 12.47 8.43 4.69
N GLU A 52 11.53 9.33 4.90
CA GLU A 52 11.20 10.42 3.98
C GLU A 52 11.51 11.75 4.65
N GLN A 53 12.09 12.69 3.89
CA GLN A 53 12.39 14.05 4.32
C GLN A 53 11.93 15.02 3.25
N VAL A 54 11.53 16.21 3.68
CA VAL A 54 11.19 17.32 2.79
C VAL A 54 12.11 18.47 3.10
N GLU A 55 12.75 18.99 2.06
CA GLU A 55 13.53 20.21 2.04
C GLU A 55 12.89 21.18 1.06
N THR A 56 13.14 22.47 1.26
CA THR A 56 12.63 23.52 0.38
C THR A 56 13.76 24.36 -0.20
N PHE A 57 13.51 24.95 -1.37
CA PHE A 57 14.35 26.02 -1.92
C PHE A 57 13.48 27.23 -2.24
N GLU A 58 13.95 28.41 -1.85
CA GLU A 58 13.22 29.65 -2.02
C GLU A 58 13.40 30.20 -3.45
N ILE A 59 12.29 30.57 -4.10
CA ILE A 59 12.31 31.14 -5.45
C ILE A 59 12.58 32.66 -5.46
N GLY A 60 12.43 33.36 -4.32
CA GLY A 60 12.98 34.70 -4.10
C GLY A 60 12.32 35.83 -4.87
N ILE A 61 11.14 35.62 -5.44
CA ILE A 61 10.43 36.61 -6.27
C ILE A 61 9.52 37.52 -5.43
N ARG A 62 9.29 38.75 -5.93
CA ARG A 62 8.34 39.71 -5.35
C ARG A 62 6.92 39.49 -5.89
N ASP A 63 6.83 39.36 -7.21
CA ASP A 63 5.59 39.16 -7.95
C ASP A 63 5.54 37.71 -8.45
N GLY A 64 4.35 37.13 -8.49
CA GLY A 64 4.10 35.75 -8.90
C GLY A 64 3.60 35.64 -10.33
N THR A 65 4.15 36.45 -11.26
CA THR A 65 3.85 36.23 -12.67
C THR A 65 4.37 34.85 -13.09
N PRO A 66 3.72 34.18 -14.06
CA PRO A 66 4.23 32.91 -14.57
C PRO A 66 5.70 32.98 -14.98
N GLU A 67 6.09 34.04 -15.67
CA GLU A 67 7.45 34.26 -16.16
C GLU A 67 8.47 34.39 -15.01
N ASP A 68 8.12 35.12 -13.95
CA ASP A 68 8.97 35.29 -12.76
C ASP A 68 9.18 33.95 -12.05
N ILE A 69 8.09 33.21 -11.80
CA ILE A 69 8.13 31.89 -11.14
C ILE A 69 9.02 30.92 -11.93
N TRP A 70 8.81 30.78 -13.23
CA TRP A 70 9.58 29.85 -14.04
C TRP A 70 11.04 30.28 -14.21
N THR A 71 11.33 31.59 -14.22
CA THR A 71 12.70 32.10 -14.25
C THR A 71 13.43 31.80 -12.96
N ALA A 72 12.76 31.98 -11.81
CA ALA A 72 13.31 31.65 -10.52
C ALA A 72 13.56 30.14 -10.35
N ILE A 73 12.62 29.29 -10.75
CA ILE A 73 12.80 27.83 -10.75
C ILE A 73 14.01 27.42 -11.60
N ARG A 74 14.16 27.97 -12.82
CA ARG A 74 15.32 27.69 -13.68
C ARG A 74 16.66 28.17 -13.11
N ARG A 75 16.65 29.05 -12.10
CA ARG A 75 17.84 29.59 -11.45
C ARG A 75 18.17 28.90 -10.13
N TYR A 76 17.15 28.59 -9.34
CA TYR A 76 17.31 28.15 -7.95
C TYR A 76 16.89 26.69 -7.71
N GLY A 77 16.20 26.06 -8.68
CA GLY A 77 15.76 24.67 -8.53
C GLY A 77 16.91 23.69 -8.34
N PRO A 78 16.64 22.46 -7.86
CA PRO A 78 17.67 21.44 -7.75
C PRO A 78 18.24 21.07 -9.12
N LEU A 79 19.54 20.76 -9.17
CA LEU A 79 20.20 20.27 -10.38
C LEU A 79 19.95 18.76 -10.53
N VAL A 80 19.14 18.39 -11.50
CA VAL A 80 18.87 17.00 -11.88
C VAL A 80 19.41 16.77 -13.29
N GLN A 81 20.35 15.83 -13.43
CA GLN A 81 21.00 15.53 -14.73
C GLN A 81 21.56 16.79 -15.45
N GLY A 82 22.11 17.73 -14.68
CA GLY A 82 22.69 18.98 -15.20
C GLY A 82 21.67 20.05 -15.59
N LYS A 83 20.39 19.88 -15.28
CA LYS A 83 19.34 20.87 -15.53
C LYS A 83 18.60 21.21 -14.24
N HIS A 84 18.19 22.46 -14.08
CA HIS A 84 17.33 22.86 -12.98
C HIS A 84 15.93 22.27 -13.18
N ALA A 85 15.46 21.54 -12.17
CA ALA A 85 14.12 20.96 -12.11
C ALA A 85 13.18 21.80 -11.23
N VAL A 86 11.88 21.54 -11.33
CA VAL A 86 10.86 22.20 -10.47
C VAL A 86 10.96 21.72 -9.02
N GLY A 87 11.28 20.45 -8.85
CA GLY A 87 11.58 19.78 -7.60
C GLY A 87 12.46 18.57 -7.87
N SER A 88 12.76 17.80 -6.83
CA SER A 88 13.42 16.51 -7.00
C SER A 88 13.15 15.58 -5.82
N ALA A 89 13.03 14.28 -6.06
CA ALA A 89 13.03 13.24 -5.03
C ALA A 89 14.28 12.35 -5.16
N SER A 90 15.30 12.64 -4.36
CA SER A 90 16.55 11.88 -4.35
C SER A 90 16.47 10.73 -3.35
N GLY A 91 16.69 9.50 -3.81
CA GLY A 91 16.66 8.29 -2.97
C GLY A 91 18.04 7.67 -2.78
N GLN A 92 18.32 7.20 -1.56
CA GLN A 92 19.50 6.41 -1.23
C GLN A 92 19.04 5.06 -0.67
N LEU A 93 19.36 3.97 -1.39
CA LEU A 93 18.95 2.61 -1.05
C LEU A 93 20.18 1.82 -0.56
N ASN A 94 20.01 1.07 0.53
CA ASN A 94 21.07 0.28 1.15
C ASN A 94 20.57 -1.11 1.56
N TRP A 95 21.35 -2.15 1.29
CA TRP A 95 21.07 -3.55 1.65
C TRP A 95 22.32 -4.26 2.19
N SER A 96 23.26 -3.52 2.77
CA SER A 96 24.52 -4.06 3.29
C SER A 96 24.40 -4.75 4.65
N ASP A 97 23.33 -4.48 5.42
CA ASP A 97 23.09 -5.11 6.71
C ASP A 97 22.52 -6.52 6.50
N LEU A 98 23.42 -7.51 6.54
CA LEU A 98 23.17 -8.91 6.21
C LEU A 98 23.81 -9.83 7.24
N SER A 99 23.10 -10.89 7.63
CA SER A 99 23.60 -11.97 8.47
C SER A 99 23.61 -13.28 7.68
N ILE A 100 24.80 -13.80 7.37
CA ILE A 100 24.98 -15.07 6.66
C ILE A 100 25.53 -16.11 7.64
N ALA A 101 24.84 -17.24 7.76
CA ALA A 101 25.29 -18.38 8.55
C ALA A 101 25.81 -19.51 7.66
N ARG A 102 26.76 -20.29 8.18
CA ARG A 102 27.26 -21.52 7.54
C ARG A 102 26.66 -22.74 8.24
N ARG A 103 26.11 -23.69 7.48
CA ARG A 103 25.59 -24.97 8.01
C ARG A 103 25.99 -26.10 7.06
N GLY A 104 26.75 -27.07 7.53
CA GLY A 104 27.07 -28.28 6.74
C GLY A 104 27.88 -28.07 5.46
N GLY A 105 28.45 -26.89 5.23
CA GLY A 105 29.15 -26.53 3.98
C GLY A 105 28.42 -25.41 3.23
N ASP A 106 27.09 -25.41 3.33
CA ASP A 106 26.18 -24.42 2.75
C ASP A 106 26.11 -23.12 3.54
N CYS A 107 25.73 -22.06 2.84
CA CYS A 107 25.58 -20.72 3.37
C CYS A 107 24.17 -20.21 3.14
N ARG A 108 23.58 -19.66 4.21
CA ARG A 108 22.20 -19.19 4.25
C ARG A 108 22.12 -17.74 4.70
N LEU A 109 21.26 -16.94 4.08
CA LEU A 109 20.91 -15.61 4.55
C LEU A 109 19.90 -15.74 5.71
N GLU A 110 20.34 -15.51 6.94
CA GLU A 110 19.50 -15.65 8.15
C GLU A 110 18.71 -14.39 8.45
N ARG A 111 19.31 -13.21 8.21
CA ARG A 111 18.66 -11.91 8.39
C ARG A 111 19.19 -10.92 7.36
N HIS A 112 18.34 -10.01 6.94
CA HIS A 112 18.71 -8.88 6.09
C HIS A 112 17.80 -7.70 6.40
N THR A 113 18.33 -6.50 6.16
CA THR A 113 17.62 -5.24 6.30
C THR A 113 17.80 -4.43 5.03
N VAL A 114 16.72 -3.82 4.54
CA VAL A 114 16.78 -2.91 3.38
C VAL A 114 16.38 -1.52 3.83
N GLY A 115 17.33 -0.60 3.80
CA GLY A 115 17.12 0.81 4.11
C GLY A 115 16.89 1.64 2.85
N VAL A 116 15.98 2.61 2.95
CA VAL A 116 15.80 3.64 1.92
C VAL A 116 15.51 4.99 2.59
N THR A 117 16.32 5.99 2.25
CA THR A 117 16.07 7.39 2.62
C THR A 117 15.77 8.19 1.36
N VAL A 118 14.65 8.91 1.36
CA VAL A 118 14.25 9.81 0.27
C VAL A 118 14.21 11.24 0.78
N VAL A 119 14.86 12.15 0.05
CA VAL A 119 14.79 13.59 0.27
C VAL A 119 14.05 14.22 -0.90
N MET A 120 12.89 14.82 -0.62
CA MET A 120 12.13 15.62 -1.58
C MET A 120 12.49 17.09 -1.41
N THR A 121 13.00 17.71 -2.47
CA THR A 121 13.32 19.14 -2.51
C THR A 121 12.23 19.86 -3.31
N LEU A 122 11.46 20.72 -2.65
CA LEU A 122 10.29 21.39 -3.23
C LEU A 122 10.49 22.91 -3.31
N PRO A 123 9.88 23.60 -4.29
CA PRO A 123 10.01 25.04 -4.40
C PRO A 123 9.14 25.71 -3.33
N GLU A 124 9.64 26.79 -2.75
CA GLU A 124 8.94 27.60 -1.76
C GLU A 124 8.91 29.07 -2.20
N TRP A 125 7.79 29.73 -1.90
CA TRP A 125 7.63 31.17 -2.07
C TRP A 125 7.03 31.78 -0.80
N TRP A 126 7.89 32.14 0.16
CA TRP A 126 7.48 32.73 1.45
C TRP A 126 6.54 33.96 1.35
N ARG A 127 6.60 34.71 0.24
CA ARG A 127 5.77 35.90 0.00
C ARG A 127 4.45 35.60 -0.70
N ALA A 128 4.18 34.35 -1.09
CA ALA A 128 2.97 33.97 -1.80
C ALA A 128 1.71 34.48 -1.08
N GLY A 129 1.66 34.44 0.26
CA GLY A 129 0.51 34.93 1.03
C GLY A 129 0.15 36.41 0.84
N ARG A 130 1.06 37.23 0.31
CA ARG A 130 0.84 38.67 0.03
C ARG A 130 0.61 38.97 -1.45
N ALA A 131 0.74 37.98 -2.32
CA ALA A 131 0.53 38.14 -3.75
C ALA A 131 -0.98 38.27 -4.07
N PRO A 132 -1.38 38.86 -5.21
CA PRO A 132 -2.75 38.84 -5.71
C PRO A 132 -3.33 37.41 -5.83
N ASP A 133 -4.65 37.29 -5.69
CA ASP A 133 -5.36 36.00 -5.60
C ASP A 133 -5.09 35.06 -6.77
N ASP A 134 -4.99 35.61 -7.98
CA ASP A 134 -4.74 34.84 -9.19
C ASP A 134 -3.29 34.32 -9.25
N GLN A 135 -2.31 35.10 -8.81
CA GLN A 135 -0.93 34.65 -8.66
C GLN A 135 -0.79 33.57 -7.58
N ARG A 136 -1.50 33.72 -6.44
CA ARG A 136 -1.52 32.68 -5.40
C ARG A 136 -2.11 31.38 -5.91
N THR A 137 -3.21 31.45 -6.64
CA THR A 137 -3.88 30.28 -7.23
C THR A 137 -2.97 29.57 -8.23
N TYR A 138 -2.27 30.34 -9.08
CA TYR A 138 -1.30 29.80 -10.01
C TYR A 138 -0.13 29.10 -9.29
N TRP A 139 0.44 29.75 -8.27
CA TRP A 139 1.50 29.18 -7.44
C TRP A 139 1.08 27.89 -6.74
N GLN A 140 -0.09 27.88 -6.09
CA GLN A 140 -0.63 26.69 -5.41
C GLN A 140 -0.82 25.52 -6.38
N CYS A 141 -1.18 25.79 -7.63
CA CYS A 141 -1.26 24.76 -8.66
C CYS A 141 0.13 24.17 -8.98
N ILE A 142 1.17 25.00 -9.13
CA ILE A 142 2.55 24.55 -9.36
C ILE A 142 3.03 23.71 -8.18
N GLU A 143 2.92 24.23 -6.96
CA GLU A 143 3.35 23.58 -5.72
C GLU A 143 2.67 22.21 -5.54
N ARG A 144 1.35 22.14 -5.75
CA ARG A 144 0.64 20.86 -5.72
C ARG A 144 1.11 19.90 -6.80
N THR A 145 1.33 20.41 -8.02
CA THR A 145 1.73 19.59 -9.17
C THR A 145 3.10 18.95 -8.92
N VAL A 146 4.10 19.75 -8.52
CA VAL A 146 5.43 19.22 -8.21
C VAL A 146 5.40 18.30 -6.99
N THR A 147 4.65 18.65 -5.94
CA THR A 147 4.55 17.79 -4.73
C THR A 147 3.98 16.41 -5.06
N VAL A 148 2.94 16.32 -5.89
CA VAL A 148 2.38 15.04 -6.31
C VAL A 148 3.36 14.26 -7.19
N HIS A 149 4.08 14.96 -8.07
CA HIS A 149 5.12 14.37 -8.91
C HIS A 149 6.26 13.76 -8.06
N GLU A 150 6.86 14.55 -7.17
CA GLU A 150 7.99 14.09 -6.33
C GLU A 150 7.58 12.97 -5.35
N ARG A 151 6.36 13.03 -4.80
CA ARG A 151 5.86 11.95 -3.94
C ARG A 151 5.77 10.62 -4.67
N ARG A 152 5.44 10.61 -5.96
CA ARG A 152 5.41 9.37 -6.73
C ARG A 152 6.81 8.78 -6.88
N HIS A 153 7.84 9.60 -7.10
CA HIS A 153 9.22 9.13 -7.09
C HIS A 153 9.64 8.54 -5.73
N ALA A 154 9.24 9.18 -4.63
CA ALA A 154 9.49 8.67 -3.28
C ALA A 154 8.83 7.31 -3.05
N GLU A 155 7.61 7.12 -3.56
CA GLU A 155 6.91 5.84 -3.53
C GLU A 155 7.61 4.77 -4.37
N ILE A 156 8.08 5.09 -5.58
CA ILE A 156 8.86 4.16 -6.42
C ILE A 156 10.12 3.69 -5.70
N TRP A 157 10.81 4.57 -4.97
CA TRP A 157 11.96 4.20 -4.13
C TRP A 157 11.57 3.20 -3.04
N ARG A 158 10.47 3.48 -2.33
CA ARG A 158 9.94 2.58 -1.29
C ARG A 158 9.53 1.22 -1.86
N GLU A 159 8.82 1.20 -2.97
CA GLU A 159 8.45 -0.03 -3.69
C GLU A 159 9.68 -0.84 -4.10
N THR A 160 10.74 -0.16 -4.57
CA THR A 160 12.02 -0.79 -4.95
C THR A 160 12.68 -1.45 -3.75
N ALA A 161 12.74 -0.78 -2.60
CA ALA A 161 13.29 -1.34 -1.37
C ALA A 161 12.53 -2.60 -0.92
N HIS A 162 11.20 -2.56 -0.96
CA HIS A 162 10.37 -3.73 -0.68
C HIS A 162 10.55 -4.86 -1.70
N ALA A 163 10.78 -4.55 -2.97
CA ALA A 163 11.05 -5.56 -3.99
C ALA A 163 12.39 -6.28 -3.71
N ILE A 164 13.43 -5.52 -3.35
CA ILE A 164 14.74 -6.06 -2.96
C ILE A 164 14.60 -6.95 -1.74
N ASP A 165 14.03 -6.43 -0.65
CA ASP A 165 13.83 -7.17 0.59
C ASP A 165 13.09 -8.51 0.36
N ARG A 166 11.97 -8.46 -0.37
CA ARG A 166 11.21 -9.68 -0.71
C ARG A 166 12.03 -10.66 -1.53
N ALA A 167 12.87 -10.19 -2.45
CA ALA A 167 13.67 -11.07 -3.30
C ALA A 167 14.82 -11.71 -2.52
N LEU A 168 15.49 -10.94 -1.65
CA LEU A 168 16.56 -11.46 -0.78
C LEU A 168 16.01 -12.50 0.19
N GLY A 169 14.83 -12.28 0.77
CA GLY A 169 14.19 -13.25 1.66
C GLY A 169 13.72 -14.56 1.00
N ARG A 170 13.82 -14.67 -0.33
CA ARG A 170 13.52 -15.90 -1.10
C ARG A 170 14.76 -16.57 -1.68
N LEU A 171 15.96 -16.08 -1.37
CA LEU A 171 17.17 -16.75 -1.83
C LEU A 171 17.32 -18.09 -1.12
N ASP A 172 17.57 -19.14 -1.89
CA ASP A 172 17.92 -20.46 -1.39
C ASP A 172 19.30 -20.44 -0.69
N ASP A 173 19.68 -21.56 -0.09
CA ASP A 173 21.02 -21.79 0.44
C ASP A 173 22.02 -22.02 -0.71
N TRP A 174 23.26 -21.56 -0.57
CA TRP A 174 24.31 -21.70 -1.60
C TRP A 174 25.62 -22.22 -1.03
N THR A 175 26.37 -22.95 -1.87
CA THR A 175 27.77 -23.31 -1.63
C THR A 175 28.62 -22.86 -2.82
N PRO A 176 29.69 -22.06 -2.61
CA PRO A 176 30.20 -21.53 -1.35
C PRO A 176 29.56 -20.18 -0.96
N CYS A 177 29.83 -19.66 0.25
CA CYS A 177 29.28 -18.38 0.74
C CYS A 177 29.51 -17.17 -0.18
N ASN A 178 30.56 -17.19 -0.99
CA ASN A 178 30.83 -16.14 -1.97
C ASN A 178 29.77 -16.15 -3.09
N GLU A 179 29.25 -17.31 -3.48
CA GLU A 179 28.15 -17.39 -4.44
C GLU A 179 26.85 -16.82 -3.87
N LEU A 180 26.53 -17.09 -2.60
CA LEU A 180 25.39 -16.43 -1.94
C LEU A 180 25.54 -14.89 -1.98
N ARG A 181 26.72 -14.36 -1.65
CA ARG A 181 26.97 -12.90 -1.68
C ARG A 181 26.84 -12.34 -3.10
N ALA A 182 27.32 -13.07 -4.10
CA ALA A 182 27.17 -12.69 -5.50
C ALA A 182 25.69 -12.71 -5.94
N ALA A 183 24.92 -13.70 -5.49
CA ALA A 183 23.49 -13.80 -5.75
C ALA A 183 22.70 -12.65 -5.10
N ILE A 184 23.01 -12.30 -3.84
CA ILE A 184 22.43 -11.14 -3.15
C ILE A 184 22.71 -9.85 -3.93
N SER A 185 23.98 -9.60 -4.26
CA SER A 185 24.41 -8.40 -4.98
C SER A 185 23.74 -8.30 -6.36
N THR A 186 23.77 -9.38 -7.13
CA THR A 186 23.15 -9.44 -8.47
C THR A 186 21.65 -9.20 -8.39
N THR A 187 20.96 -9.83 -7.43
CA THR A 187 19.51 -9.69 -7.24
C THR A 187 19.12 -8.27 -6.87
N ALA A 188 19.80 -7.69 -5.87
CA ALA A 188 19.50 -6.34 -5.41
C ALA A 188 19.81 -5.29 -6.50
N ASN A 189 20.95 -5.41 -7.18
CA ASN A 189 21.34 -4.51 -8.27
C ASN A 189 20.37 -4.56 -9.44
N ARG A 190 19.91 -5.75 -9.85
CA ARG A 190 18.89 -5.88 -10.89
C ARG A 190 17.62 -5.12 -10.53
N LEU A 191 17.10 -5.33 -9.32
CA LEU A 191 15.87 -4.68 -8.84
C LEU A 191 16.05 -3.17 -8.66
N TYR A 192 17.24 -2.72 -8.28
CA TYR A 192 17.59 -1.30 -8.26
C TYR A 192 17.49 -0.69 -9.67
N GLN A 193 18.03 -1.35 -10.70
CA GLN A 193 17.96 -0.87 -12.09
C GLN A 193 16.52 -0.89 -12.65
N GLU A 194 15.71 -1.88 -12.26
CA GLU A 194 14.28 -1.91 -12.57
C GLU A 194 13.55 -0.73 -11.89
N GLY A 195 13.86 -0.44 -10.62
CA GLY A 195 13.39 0.76 -9.93
C GLY A 195 13.77 2.05 -10.65
N ALA A 196 15.04 2.20 -11.04
CA ALA A 196 15.51 3.35 -11.81
C ALA A 196 14.81 3.49 -13.17
N SER A 197 14.47 2.36 -13.81
CA SER A 197 13.69 2.37 -15.05
C SER A 197 12.25 2.82 -14.83
N ARG A 198 11.62 2.44 -13.70
CA ARG A 198 10.30 2.93 -13.31
C ARG A 198 10.31 4.44 -13.00
N GLN A 199 11.37 4.96 -12.39
CA GLN A 199 11.53 6.41 -12.18
C GLN A 199 11.46 7.16 -13.52
N ARG A 200 12.28 6.76 -14.50
CA ARG A 200 12.29 7.37 -15.84
C ARG A 200 10.98 7.21 -16.59
N ALA A 201 10.36 6.03 -16.51
CA ALA A 201 9.08 5.78 -17.16
C ALA A 201 7.99 6.71 -16.60
N PHE A 202 8.00 6.97 -15.29
CA PHE A 202 7.09 7.92 -14.67
C PHE A 202 7.36 9.36 -15.13
N ASP A 203 8.62 9.80 -15.20
CA ASP A 203 8.97 11.12 -15.75
C ASP A 203 8.43 11.32 -17.17
N ASP A 204 8.63 10.33 -18.03
CA ASP A 204 8.17 10.35 -19.43
C ASP A 204 6.64 10.39 -19.52
N GLU A 205 5.95 9.56 -18.73
CA GLU A 205 4.49 9.54 -18.69
C GLU A 205 3.94 10.87 -18.16
N ASP A 206 4.49 11.38 -17.08
CA ASP A 206 4.01 12.58 -16.43
C ASP A 206 4.28 13.85 -17.25
N GLY A 207 5.46 13.92 -17.88
CA GLY A 207 5.82 15.00 -18.78
C GLY A 207 4.85 15.15 -19.96
N ARG A 208 4.34 14.01 -20.50
CA ARG A 208 3.32 14.03 -21.57
C ARG A 208 2.00 14.62 -21.13
N ARG A 209 1.65 14.52 -19.83
CA ARG A 209 0.39 15.07 -19.28
C ARG A 209 0.41 16.59 -19.20
N ARG A 210 1.58 17.24 -19.28
CA ARG A 210 1.70 18.71 -19.31
C ARG A 210 0.93 19.39 -18.16
N ARG A 211 1.01 18.83 -16.94
CA ARG A 211 0.21 19.30 -15.79
C ARG A 211 0.49 20.76 -15.43
N TYR A 212 1.73 21.21 -15.57
CA TYR A 212 2.10 22.61 -15.33
C TYR A 212 1.43 23.59 -16.31
N GLN A 213 1.20 23.17 -17.56
CA GLN A 213 0.48 23.98 -18.55
C GLN A 213 -1.03 24.07 -18.27
N GLN A 214 -1.56 23.20 -17.40
CA GLN A 214 -2.97 23.21 -16.99
C GLN A 214 -3.22 24.16 -15.80
N CYS A 215 -2.17 24.75 -15.22
CA CYS A 215 -2.34 25.70 -14.12
C CYS A 215 -2.98 27.01 -14.59
N PRO A 216 -3.98 27.55 -13.87
CA PRO A 216 -4.73 28.72 -14.29
C PRO A 216 -3.85 29.97 -14.19
N THR A 217 -3.47 30.54 -15.33
CA THR A 217 -2.64 31.76 -15.35
C THR A 217 -3.44 32.98 -14.89
N PRO A 218 -2.77 34.01 -14.32
CA PRO A 218 -3.44 35.26 -13.96
C PRO A 218 -4.20 35.92 -15.11
N ALA A 219 -3.64 35.88 -16.33
CA ALA A 219 -4.31 36.36 -17.54
C ALA A 219 -5.61 35.60 -17.83
N ALA A 220 -5.57 34.26 -17.79
CA ALA A 220 -6.77 33.44 -18.02
C ALA A 220 -7.84 33.67 -16.94
N ALA A 221 -7.43 33.89 -15.69
CA ALA A 221 -8.34 34.24 -14.60
C ALA A 221 -8.99 35.61 -14.82
N ALA A 222 -8.24 36.60 -15.31
CA ALA A 222 -8.77 37.91 -15.68
C ALA A 222 -9.81 37.82 -16.81
N ASP A 223 -9.53 37.06 -17.87
CA ASP A 223 -10.44 36.86 -18.99
C ASP A 223 -11.75 36.16 -18.57
N ALA A 224 -11.66 35.18 -17.65
CA ALA A 224 -12.84 34.51 -17.10
C ALA A 224 -13.71 35.47 -16.27
N ARG A 225 -13.10 36.35 -15.46
CA ARG A 225 -13.81 37.39 -14.70
C ARG A 225 -14.52 38.39 -15.61
N THR A 226 -13.86 38.81 -16.69
CA THR A 226 -14.45 39.72 -17.69
C THR A 226 -15.66 39.09 -18.40
N ARG A 227 -15.56 37.81 -18.79
CA ARG A 227 -16.68 37.07 -19.39
C ARG A 227 -17.83 36.79 -18.44
N ALA A 228 -17.55 36.62 -17.15
CA ALA A 228 -18.56 36.39 -16.12
C ALA A 228 -19.23 37.68 -15.62
N SER A 229 -18.72 38.86 -15.98
CA SER A 229 -19.34 40.13 -15.63
C SER A 229 -20.56 40.36 -16.54
N PRO A 230 -21.79 40.46 -15.99
CA PRO A 230 -22.96 40.73 -16.81
C PRO A 230 -22.80 42.13 -17.38
N THR A 231 -22.70 42.22 -18.70
CA THR A 231 -22.79 43.51 -19.38
C THR A 231 -24.24 43.97 -19.27
N THR A 232 -24.56 44.68 -18.19
CA THR A 232 -25.82 45.43 -18.08
C THR A 232 -25.75 46.59 -19.09
N SER A 233 -26.27 46.37 -20.29
CA SER A 233 -27.12 47.30 -21.02
C SER A 233 -27.51 46.69 -22.36
N GLY A 234 -28.73 46.15 -22.45
CA GLY A 234 -29.33 45.76 -23.73
C GLY A 234 -30.13 44.48 -23.69
N ARG A 235 -31.43 44.63 -23.39
CA ARG A 235 -32.51 43.68 -23.74
C ARG A 235 -32.66 42.43 -22.84
N LEU A 236 -33.00 42.67 -21.57
CA LEU A 236 -33.86 41.75 -20.83
C LEU A 236 -35.28 41.82 -21.42
N GLY A 237 -35.82 40.67 -21.80
CA GLY A 237 -37.13 40.54 -22.42
C GLY A 237 -37.02 39.85 -23.78
N GLU A 238 -37.00 38.52 -23.75
CA GLU A 238 -37.79 37.61 -24.64
C GLU A 238 -37.26 36.17 -24.57
N ARG A 239 -36.05 35.92 -24.03
CA ARG A 239 -35.37 34.61 -24.18
C ARG A 239 -35.36 33.68 -22.97
N ASP A 240 -35.97 34.08 -21.85
CA ASP A 240 -35.94 33.30 -20.61
C ASP A 240 -37.19 32.42 -20.39
N ARG A 241 -38.12 32.35 -21.37
CA ARG A 241 -39.32 31.47 -21.25
C ARG A 241 -39.24 30.18 -22.04
N GLU A 242 -38.31 30.04 -22.98
CA GLU A 242 -38.19 28.82 -23.80
C GLU A 242 -37.24 27.78 -23.18
N THR A 243 -36.23 28.21 -22.42
CA THR A 243 -35.24 27.33 -21.79
C THR A 243 -35.69 26.67 -20.48
N GLU A 244 -36.72 27.20 -19.80
CA GLU A 244 -37.28 26.56 -18.60
C GLU A 244 -38.24 25.40 -18.93
N ALA A 245 -38.74 25.30 -20.17
CA ALA A 245 -39.62 24.22 -20.59
C ALA A 245 -38.85 22.95 -21.03
N GLU A 246 -37.65 23.08 -21.60
CA GLU A 246 -36.84 21.94 -22.06
C GLU A 246 -36.09 21.21 -20.93
N ASN A 247 -35.76 21.89 -19.83
CA ASN A 247 -35.03 21.30 -18.71
C ASN A 247 -35.91 20.50 -17.72
N ALA A 248 -37.22 20.39 -17.96
CA ALA A 248 -38.12 19.58 -17.14
C ALA A 248 -38.18 18.08 -17.56
N ALA A 249 -37.47 17.68 -18.62
CA ALA A 249 -37.55 16.33 -19.19
C ALA A 249 -36.30 15.44 -19.02
N GLU A 250 -35.18 15.97 -18.52
CA GLU A 250 -33.99 15.14 -18.25
C GLU A 250 -33.86 14.78 -16.78
N GLY A 251 -33.94 13.48 -16.49
CA GLY A 251 -33.90 12.90 -15.15
C GLY A 251 -32.67 13.32 -14.35
N ASN A 252 -32.89 13.63 -13.07
CA ASN A 252 -31.89 14.11 -12.13
C ASN A 252 -30.84 13.02 -11.80
N PRO A 253 -29.57 13.14 -12.23
CA PRO A 253 -28.52 12.16 -11.94
C PRO A 253 -28.07 12.16 -10.47
N LEU A 254 -28.51 13.11 -9.64
CA LEU A 254 -28.22 13.14 -8.19
C LEU A 254 -29.04 12.12 -7.40
N ALA A 255 -30.16 11.61 -7.95
CA ALA A 255 -30.97 10.60 -7.28
C ALA A 255 -30.29 9.21 -7.27
N GLU A 256 -29.51 8.87 -8.30
CA GLU A 256 -28.82 7.57 -8.40
C GLU A 256 -27.55 7.49 -7.53
N LEU A 257 -26.86 8.61 -7.32
CA LEU A 257 -25.71 8.67 -6.41
C LEU A 257 -26.10 8.46 -4.94
N GLY A 258 -27.32 8.86 -4.56
CA GLY A 258 -27.85 8.64 -3.20
C GLY A 258 -28.09 7.17 -2.87
N ALA A 259 -28.60 6.39 -3.83
CA ALA A 259 -28.87 4.95 -3.64
C ALA A 259 -27.59 4.12 -3.54
N ALA A 260 -26.57 4.44 -4.36
CA ALA A 260 -25.27 3.77 -4.30
C ALA A 260 -24.53 4.08 -2.98
N ALA A 261 -24.56 5.34 -2.52
CA ALA A 261 -23.96 5.74 -1.25
C ALA A 261 -24.63 5.08 -0.03
N ALA A 262 -25.96 4.98 -0.03
CA ALA A 262 -26.72 4.31 1.02
C ALA A 262 -26.40 2.79 1.11
N THR A 263 -26.19 2.15 -0.04
CA THR A 263 -25.83 0.71 -0.11
C THR A 263 -24.43 0.45 0.44
N ILE A 264 -23.46 1.31 0.09
CA ILE A 264 -22.08 1.20 0.60
C ILE A 264 -22.05 1.39 2.13
N LEU A 265 -22.80 2.37 2.66
CA LEU A 265 -22.87 2.60 4.09
C LEU A 265 -23.48 1.42 4.84
N ALA A 266 -24.54 0.80 4.30
CA ALA A 266 -25.17 -0.39 4.90
C ALA A 266 -24.20 -1.59 4.96
N ILE A 267 -23.37 -1.80 3.93
CA ILE A 267 -22.35 -2.85 3.92
C ILE A 267 -21.28 -2.59 4.98
N ILE A 268 -20.80 -1.35 5.10
CA ILE A 268 -19.79 -0.99 6.11
C ILE A 268 -20.32 -1.24 7.53
N VAL A 269 -21.57 -0.83 7.80
CA VAL A 269 -22.21 -1.06 9.11
C VAL A 269 -22.39 -2.55 9.40
N ALA A 270 -22.79 -3.36 8.41
CA ALA A 270 -22.93 -4.80 8.57
C ALA A 270 -21.58 -5.51 8.85
N VAL A 271 -20.52 -5.14 8.13
CA VAL A 271 -19.18 -5.69 8.33
C VAL A 271 -18.61 -5.31 9.70
N ALA A 272 -18.79 -4.04 10.12
CA ALA A 272 -18.38 -3.59 11.45
C ALA A 272 -19.15 -4.31 12.56
N GLY A 273 -20.47 -4.47 12.40
CA GLY A 273 -21.30 -5.23 13.34
C GLY A 273 -20.88 -6.69 13.47
N TYR A 274 -20.57 -7.34 12.35
CA TYR A 274 -20.08 -8.73 12.34
C TYR A 274 -18.74 -8.88 13.06
N ALA A 275 -17.80 -7.97 12.83
CA ALA A 275 -16.50 -7.97 13.49
C ALA A 275 -16.64 -7.81 15.02
N ILE A 276 -17.51 -6.91 15.48
CA ILE A 276 -17.79 -6.70 16.91
C ILE A 276 -18.42 -7.95 17.54
N ALA A 277 -19.39 -8.58 16.87
CA ALA A 277 -20.01 -9.82 17.34
C ALA A 277 -18.99 -10.96 17.47
N LEU A 278 -18.08 -11.09 16.51
CA LEU A 278 -17.00 -12.09 16.53
C LEU A 278 -16.05 -11.89 17.72
N VAL A 279 -15.64 -10.65 17.98
CA VAL A 279 -14.80 -10.32 19.14
C VAL A 279 -15.52 -10.64 20.44
N ALA A 280 -16.83 -10.35 20.54
CA ALA A 280 -17.63 -10.67 21.72
C ALA A 280 -17.77 -12.19 21.95
N VAL A 281 -18.02 -12.97 20.90
CA VAL A 281 -18.09 -14.44 20.97
C VAL A 281 -16.75 -15.03 21.40
N MET A 282 -15.65 -14.55 20.83
CA MET A 282 -14.30 -14.98 21.20
C MET A 282 -13.96 -14.62 22.65
N ALA A 283 -14.37 -13.43 23.11
CA ALA A 283 -14.18 -13.02 24.50
C ALA A 283 -15.02 -13.87 25.48
N LEU A 284 -16.27 -14.23 25.13
CA LEU A 284 -17.10 -15.11 25.94
C LEU A 284 -16.55 -16.54 25.99
N ALA A 285 -16.07 -17.06 24.85
CA ALA A 285 -15.44 -18.39 24.78
C ALA A 285 -14.19 -18.44 25.68
N ASN A 286 -13.34 -17.40 25.65
CA ASN A 286 -12.16 -17.29 26.50
C ASN A 286 -12.52 -17.16 28.00
N ARG A 287 -13.62 -16.48 28.36
CA ARG A 287 -14.09 -16.41 29.76
C ARG A 287 -14.61 -17.74 30.27
N ARG A 288 -15.34 -18.52 29.45
CA ARG A 288 -15.82 -19.85 29.83
C ARG A 288 -14.68 -20.86 30.02
N ALA A 289 -13.61 -20.74 29.24
CA ALA A 289 -12.40 -21.56 29.39
C ALA A 289 -11.59 -21.25 30.68
N ARG A 290 -11.90 -20.16 31.40
CA ARG A 290 -11.19 -19.74 32.62
C ARG A 290 -11.98 -19.94 33.92
N LEU A 291 -13.15 -20.59 33.88
CA LEU A 291 -13.85 -20.94 35.11
C LEU A 291 -13.15 -22.15 35.77
N PRO A 292 -12.67 -22.03 37.02
CA PRO A 292 -12.10 -23.16 37.74
C PRO A 292 -13.16 -24.23 37.99
N GLY A 293 -12.76 -25.50 37.85
CA GLY A 293 -13.60 -26.67 38.08
C GLY A 293 -14.27 -26.63 39.46
N ARG A 294 -15.54 -27.01 39.48
CA ARG A 294 -16.34 -27.18 40.70
C ARG A 294 -15.65 -28.24 41.57
N PRO A 295 -15.42 -28.00 42.87
CA PRO A 295 -14.84 -29.04 43.73
C PRO A 295 -15.82 -30.21 43.83
N GLU A 296 -15.32 -31.42 43.59
CA GLU A 296 -16.02 -32.67 43.91
C GLU A 296 -16.28 -32.72 45.42
N ALA A 297 -17.53 -33.02 45.79
CA ALA A 297 -17.92 -33.28 47.16
C ALA A 297 -17.67 -34.77 47.46
N ASP A 298 -17.04 -35.03 48.61
CA ASP A 298 -16.87 -36.35 49.22
C ASP A 298 -18.21 -37.09 49.46
#